data_AF-A0A843S3Z9-F1
#
_entry.id   AF-A0A843S3Z9-F1
#
_cell.length_a   1.000
_cell.length_b   1.000
_cell.length_c   1.000
_cell.angle_alpha   90.00
_cell.angle_beta   90.00
_cell.angle_gamma   90.00
#
_symmetry.space_group_name_H-M   'P 1'
#
loop_
_entity.id
_entity.type
_entity.pdbx_description
1 polymer ?
#
loop_
_entity_poly.entity_id
_entity_poly.type
_entity_poly.pdbx_seq_one_letter_code
_entity_poly.pdbx_strand_id
1 'polypeptide(L)'
;MTTPAPHRSSRHGSPRGIWLGLVLLVAVAASGASTPSQQAASAMSWRAPRPLVLEHAEIHCELARAADLPGATGEAARHLAALLTAHFRKEERDVFPALGLLQVLARDETPERMRDILPLTERLRAELPVLLDEDRDIARAVEELKRMAWAESRPRYAFLADQILRHAWRDEEVTYPAALLVGRYVRERLRTSTTP
;
A
#
# COMPACT_ATOMS: atom_id res chain seq x y z
N MET A 1 -39.98 -35.79 35.38
CA MET A 1 -40.47 -35.71 36.78
C MET A 1 -39.28 -36.09 37.64
N THR A 2 -38.63 -35.26 38.45
CA THR A 2 -39.02 -34.03 39.15
C THR A 2 -37.74 -33.25 39.51
N THR A 3 -37.70 -31.99 39.10
CA THR A 3 -36.79 -30.95 39.62
C THR A 3 -37.35 -30.42 40.94
N PRO A 4 -36.54 -30.15 41.99
CA PRO A 4 -36.98 -29.29 43.08
C PRO A 4 -36.61 -27.83 42.81
N ALA A 5 -37.55 -26.97 43.20
CA ALA A 5 -37.66 -25.54 43.00
C ALA A 5 -36.85 -24.72 44.05
N PRO A 6 -36.82 -23.37 43.95
CA PRO A 6 -35.77 -22.51 44.50
C PRO A 6 -36.08 -21.94 45.88
N HIS A 7 -35.03 -21.55 46.62
CA HIS A 7 -35.16 -20.71 47.80
C HIS A 7 -34.80 -19.25 47.50
N ARG A 8 -35.79 -18.36 47.69
CA ARG A 8 -35.65 -16.91 47.82
C ARG A 8 -35.40 -16.56 49.29
N SER A 9 -34.54 -15.57 49.55
CA SER A 9 -34.72 -14.46 50.52
C SER A 9 -33.41 -13.65 50.54
N SER A 10 -33.32 -12.48 49.92
CA SER A 10 -33.83 -11.16 50.33
C SER A 10 -32.89 -10.36 51.27
N ARG A 11 -32.47 -9.21 50.73
CA ARG A 11 -32.30 -7.88 51.35
C ARG A 11 -31.00 -7.50 52.07
N HIS A 12 -30.71 -6.21 51.86
CA HIS A 12 -29.88 -5.27 52.64
C HIS A 12 -28.41 -5.19 52.21
N GLY A 13 -27.84 -4.04 51.86
CA GLY A 13 -28.37 -2.69 51.75
C GLY A 13 -27.34 -1.78 51.09
N SER A 14 -27.81 -0.74 50.42
CA SER A 14 -26.96 0.40 50.04
C SER A 14 -26.71 1.28 51.26
N PRO A 15 -25.52 1.89 51.35
CA PRO A 15 -25.49 3.31 51.62
C PRO A 15 -24.68 4.08 50.56
N ARG A 16 -25.36 5.14 50.12
CA ARG A 16 -24.86 6.30 49.40
C ARG A 16 -23.59 6.85 50.06
N GLY A 17 -22.48 6.84 49.32
CA GLY A 17 -21.31 7.66 49.58
C GLY A 17 -21.27 8.79 48.56
N ILE A 18 -21.69 9.98 48.98
CA ILE A 18 -21.56 11.23 48.23
C ILE A 18 -20.09 11.66 48.35
N TRP A 19 -19.32 11.56 47.27
CA TRP A 19 -18.06 12.31 47.16
C TRP A 19 -18.34 13.60 46.39
N LEU A 20 -18.46 14.68 47.17
CA LEU A 20 -18.42 16.06 46.71
C LEU A 20 -16.95 16.42 46.41
N GLY A 21 -16.73 17.12 45.29
CA GLY A 21 -15.56 17.97 45.09
C GLY A 21 -14.46 17.38 44.20
N LEU A 22 -14.43 17.74 42.92
CA LEU A 22 -13.74 18.95 42.46
C LEU A 22 -13.91 19.03 40.94
N VAL A 23 -14.63 20.05 40.49
CA VAL A 23 -14.66 20.46 39.08
C VAL A 23 -13.28 21.05 38.76
N LEU A 24 -12.50 20.37 37.92
CA LEU A 24 -11.40 21.02 37.20
C LEU A 24 -11.76 21.03 35.71
N LEU A 25 -12.27 22.18 35.29
CA LEU A 25 -12.62 22.48 33.92
C LEU A 25 -11.35 22.92 33.20
N VAL A 26 -10.59 21.96 32.67
CA VAL A 26 -9.49 22.27 31.73
C VAL A 26 -10.09 22.32 30.33
N ALA A 27 -10.58 23.50 29.97
CA ALA A 27 -10.80 23.85 28.59
C ALA A 27 -9.45 24.11 27.93
N VAL A 28 -8.91 23.12 27.20
CA VAL A 28 -7.96 23.38 26.13
C VAL A 28 -8.69 23.12 24.82
N ALA A 29 -9.43 24.14 24.40
CA ALA A 29 -9.71 24.34 23.00
C ALA A 29 -8.40 24.79 22.34
N ALA A 30 -7.66 23.82 21.81
CA ALA A 30 -6.78 24.08 20.69
C ALA A 30 -7.24 23.12 19.60
N SER A 31 -8.21 23.60 18.81
CA SER A 31 -8.36 23.19 17.43
C SER A 31 -6.96 23.18 16.84
N GLY A 32 -6.40 21.99 16.65
CA GLY A 32 -5.23 21.80 15.81
C GLY A 32 -5.66 22.13 14.40
N ALA A 33 -5.70 23.43 14.09
CA ALA A 33 -5.58 23.88 12.72
C ALA A 33 -4.30 23.20 12.23
N SER A 34 -4.48 22.17 11.41
CA SER A 34 -3.40 21.59 10.64
C SER A 34 -2.73 22.79 9.98
N THR A 35 -1.46 23.03 10.30
CA THR A 35 -0.69 24.08 9.65
C THR A 35 -0.82 23.91 8.13
N PRO A 36 -0.89 24.99 7.34
CA PRO A 36 -1.01 24.90 5.89
C PRO A 36 0.08 24.01 5.26
N SER A 37 1.22 23.83 5.94
CA SER A 37 2.31 22.95 5.49
C SER A 37 1.99 21.44 5.55
N GLN A 38 1.12 20.97 6.45
CA GLN A 38 0.77 19.55 6.53
C GLN A 38 -0.39 19.16 5.62
N GLN A 39 -1.29 20.10 5.29
CA GLN A 39 -2.30 19.94 4.23
C GLN A 39 -1.73 20.17 2.82
N ALA A 40 -0.68 20.99 2.66
CA ALA A 40 -0.01 21.16 1.37
C ALA A 40 0.75 19.90 0.91
N ALA A 41 1.32 19.12 1.84
CA ALA A 41 2.02 17.88 1.50
C ALA A 41 1.07 16.76 1.02
N SER A 42 -0.21 16.81 1.40
CA SER A 42 -1.25 15.89 0.92
C SER A 42 -1.84 16.29 -0.43
N ALA A 43 -1.45 17.45 -0.97
CA ALA A 43 -1.86 17.97 -2.27
C ALA A 43 -0.82 17.74 -3.39
N MET A 44 0.18 16.88 -3.19
CA MET A 44 1.39 16.82 -4.04
C MET A 44 1.52 15.60 -4.97
N SER A 45 0.53 14.70 -5.06
CA SER A 45 0.61 13.58 -6.00
C SER A 45 -0.72 13.30 -6.70
N TRP A 46 -0.61 12.94 -7.98
CA TRP A 46 -1.71 12.36 -8.74
C TRP A 46 -2.12 11.04 -8.08
N ARG A 47 -3.42 10.81 -7.90
CA ARG A 47 -3.91 9.65 -7.17
C ARG A 47 -3.52 8.37 -7.91
N ALA A 48 -2.78 7.49 -7.24
CA ALA A 48 -2.43 6.18 -7.74
C ALA A 48 -3.66 5.42 -8.27
N PRO A 49 -3.57 4.73 -9.42
CA PRO A 49 -4.64 3.89 -9.91
C PRO A 49 -5.05 2.85 -8.87
N ARG A 50 -6.33 2.85 -8.49
CA ARG A 50 -6.86 1.98 -7.44
C ARG A 50 -6.53 0.48 -7.65
N PRO A 51 -6.60 -0.09 -8.87
CA PRO A 51 -6.26 -1.49 -9.07
C PRO A 51 -4.84 -1.86 -8.62
N LEU A 52 -3.86 -0.99 -8.88
CA LEU A 52 -2.46 -1.24 -8.53
C LEU A 52 -2.25 -1.23 -7.01
N VAL A 53 -2.85 -0.25 -6.32
CA VAL A 53 -2.81 -0.16 -4.85
C VAL A 53 -3.47 -1.37 -4.18
N LEU A 54 -4.59 -1.84 -4.73
CA LEU A 54 -5.29 -3.01 -4.19
C LEU A 54 -4.47 -4.29 -4.36
N GLU A 55 -3.84 -4.48 -5.51
CA GLU A 55 -2.99 -5.65 -5.72
C GLU A 55 -1.81 -5.69 -4.75
N HIS A 56 -1.12 -4.57 -4.51
CA HIS A 56 -0.05 -4.48 -3.51
C HIS A 56 -0.55 -4.89 -2.11
N ALA A 57 -1.72 -4.37 -1.71
CA ALA A 57 -2.31 -4.70 -0.43
C ALA A 57 -2.68 -6.19 -0.32
N GLU A 58 -3.20 -6.78 -1.40
CA GLU A 58 -3.54 -8.21 -1.46
C GLU A 58 -2.29 -9.10 -1.35
N ILE A 59 -1.24 -8.78 -2.11
CA ILE A 59 0.05 -9.48 -2.05
C ILE A 59 0.64 -9.40 -0.64
N HIS A 60 0.66 -8.21 -0.03
CA HIS A 60 1.14 -8.04 1.34
C HIS A 60 0.33 -8.85 2.36
N CYS A 61 -1.00 -8.87 2.23
CA CYS A 61 -1.87 -9.61 3.15
C CYS A 61 -1.63 -11.12 3.06
N GLU A 62 -1.54 -11.66 1.85
CA GLU A 62 -1.31 -13.08 1.62
C GLU A 62 0.11 -13.51 2.02
N LEU A 63 1.13 -12.68 1.77
CA LEU A 63 2.49 -12.93 2.22
C LEU A 63 2.63 -12.87 3.73
N ALA A 64 1.93 -11.96 4.42
CA ALA A 64 1.92 -11.93 5.88
C ALA A 64 1.39 -13.26 6.44
N ARG A 65 0.30 -13.80 5.87
CA ARG A 65 -0.22 -15.13 6.26
C ARG A 65 0.77 -16.26 5.99
N ALA A 66 1.53 -16.18 4.90
CA ALA A 66 2.57 -17.16 4.60
C ALA A 66 3.75 -17.05 5.59
N ALA A 67 4.15 -15.82 5.91
CA ALA A 67 5.24 -15.47 6.81
C ALA A 67 4.96 -15.88 8.26
N ASP A 68 3.70 -15.98 8.67
CA ASP A 68 3.30 -16.46 10.01
C ASP A 68 3.45 -17.99 10.17
N LEU A 69 3.68 -18.73 9.08
CA LEU A 69 3.85 -20.18 9.16
C LEU A 69 5.20 -20.56 9.78
N PRO A 70 5.24 -21.68 10.53
CA PRO A 70 6.49 -22.33 10.86
C PRO A 70 7.03 -23.09 9.64
N GLY A 71 8.32 -23.38 9.66
CA GLY A 71 9.00 -24.15 8.62
C GLY A 71 9.51 -23.30 7.44
N ALA A 72 9.98 -23.99 6.41
CA ALA A 72 10.72 -23.40 5.31
C ALA A 72 9.84 -22.48 4.45
N THR A 73 8.54 -22.78 4.29
CA THR A 73 7.62 -21.88 3.57
C THR A 73 7.53 -20.52 4.27
N GLY A 74 7.46 -20.49 5.61
CA GLY A 74 7.38 -19.25 6.36
C GLY A 74 8.67 -18.45 6.31
N GLU A 75 9.82 -19.11 6.35
CA GLU A 75 11.14 -18.47 6.18
C GLU A 75 11.28 -17.83 4.78
N ALA A 76 10.94 -18.57 3.73
CA ALA A 76 10.95 -18.05 2.36
C ALA A 76 9.97 -16.89 2.18
N ALA A 77 8.76 -16.97 2.76
CA ALA A 77 7.78 -15.91 2.71
C ALA A 77 8.25 -14.63 3.43
N ARG A 78 8.90 -14.73 4.59
CA ARG A 78 9.47 -13.57 5.30
C ARG A 78 10.56 -12.88 4.47
N HIS A 79 11.42 -13.67 3.83
CA HIS A 79 12.45 -13.13 2.95
C HIS A 79 11.84 -12.39 1.76
N LEU A 80 10.89 -13.01 1.06
CA LEU A 80 10.20 -12.40 -0.08
C LEU A 80 9.41 -11.15 0.33
N ALA A 81 8.73 -11.16 1.48
CA ALA A 81 8.00 -10.01 1.99
C ALA A 81 8.92 -8.79 2.25
N ALA A 82 10.14 -9.02 2.73
CA ALA A 82 11.10 -7.94 2.95
C ALA A 82 11.53 -7.28 1.63
N LEU A 83 11.81 -8.09 0.59
CA LEU A 83 12.16 -7.61 -0.75
C LEU A 83 11.01 -6.79 -1.35
N LEU A 84 9.80 -7.35 -1.38
CA LEU A 84 8.62 -6.68 -1.96
C LEU A 84 8.25 -5.40 -1.20
N THR A 85 8.36 -5.38 0.13
CA THR A 85 8.10 -4.15 0.90
C THR A 85 9.03 -3.01 0.49
N ALA A 86 10.30 -3.31 0.24
CA ALA A 86 11.26 -2.30 -0.21
C ALA A 86 10.98 -1.87 -1.65
N HIS A 87 10.67 -2.83 -2.53
CA HIS A 87 10.36 -2.60 -3.94
C HIS A 87 9.08 -1.79 -4.14
N PHE A 88 7.95 -2.21 -3.57
CA PHE A 88 6.64 -1.55 -3.70
C PHE A 88 6.67 -0.08 -3.25
N ARG A 89 7.48 0.26 -2.25
CA ARG A 89 7.64 1.66 -1.82
C ARG A 89 8.15 2.56 -2.93
N LYS A 90 9.00 2.06 -3.84
CA LYS A 90 9.53 2.85 -4.96
C LYS A 90 8.45 3.02 -6.03
N GLU A 91 7.73 1.94 -6.33
CA GLU A 91 6.65 1.97 -7.30
C GLU A 91 5.51 2.90 -6.85
N GLU A 92 5.08 2.80 -5.60
CA GLU A 92 4.04 3.65 -5.02
C GLU A 92 4.47 5.13 -4.97
N ARG A 93 5.76 5.39 -4.83
CA ARG A 93 6.32 6.74 -4.79
C ARG A 93 6.41 7.39 -6.17
N ASP A 94 6.91 6.67 -7.17
CA ASP A 94 7.27 7.29 -8.47
C ASP A 94 6.47 6.76 -9.66
N VAL A 95 6.07 5.48 -9.65
CA VAL A 95 5.40 4.83 -10.79
C VAL A 95 3.90 5.10 -10.73
N PHE A 96 3.26 4.77 -9.60
CA PHE A 96 1.80 4.82 -9.50
C PHE A 96 1.23 6.22 -9.65
N PRO A 97 1.82 7.29 -9.05
CA PRO A 97 1.32 8.63 -9.30
C PRO A 97 1.40 9.01 -10.77
N ALA A 98 2.42 8.57 -11.51
CA ALA A 98 2.53 8.84 -12.94
C ALA A 98 1.38 8.22 -13.73
N LEU A 99 1.01 6.99 -13.40
CA LEU A 99 -0.12 6.31 -14.01
C LEU A 99 -1.48 6.91 -13.60
N GLY A 100 -1.54 7.60 -12.45
CA GLY A 100 -2.73 8.32 -12.00
C GLY A 100 -3.19 9.41 -12.98
N LEU A 101 -2.28 9.92 -13.82
CA LEU A 101 -2.56 10.94 -14.81
C LEU A 101 -3.17 10.39 -16.12
N LEU A 102 -3.09 9.08 -16.36
CA LEU A 102 -3.52 8.45 -17.63
C LEU A 102 -4.96 8.78 -18.01
N GLN A 103 -5.89 8.76 -17.06
CA GLN A 103 -7.31 9.01 -17.35
C GLN A 103 -7.56 10.45 -17.80
N VAL A 104 -6.81 11.41 -17.27
CA VAL A 104 -6.91 12.83 -17.65
C VAL A 104 -6.35 13.02 -19.06
N LEU A 105 -5.15 12.48 -19.32
CA LEU A 105 -4.52 12.59 -20.64
C LEU A 105 -5.31 11.88 -21.74
N ALA A 106 -5.96 10.75 -21.42
CA ALA A 106 -6.82 10.03 -22.35
C ALA A 106 -8.07 10.82 -22.77
N ARG A 107 -8.42 11.90 -22.05
CA ARG A 107 -9.50 12.83 -22.40
C ARG A 107 -8.98 14.11 -23.08
N ASP A 108 -7.71 14.12 -23.50
CA ASP A 108 -7.00 15.29 -24.04
C ASP A 108 -6.96 16.50 -23.08
N GLU A 109 -7.16 16.27 -21.78
CA GLU A 109 -7.06 17.29 -20.77
C GLU A 109 -5.59 17.54 -20.40
N THR A 110 -5.16 18.80 -20.44
CA THR A 110 -3.78 19.21 -20.11
C THR A 110 -3.77 20.22 -18.96
N PRO A 111 -4.16 19.82 -17.73
CA PRO A 111 -4.14 20.73 -16.60
C PRO A 111 -2.71 21.15 -16.28
N GLU A 112 -2.50 22.40 -15.90
CA GLU A 112 -1.17 22.95 -15.57
C GLU A 112 -0.38 22.06 -14.60
N ARG A 113 -1.09 21.47 -13.61
CA ARG A 113 -0.58 20.56 -12.59
C ARG A 113 0.03 19.26 -13.15
N MET A 114 -0.20 18.90 -14.41
CA MET A 114 0.41 17.71 -14.99
C MET A 114 1.95 17.77 -14.98
N ARG A 115 2.53 18.98 -14.92
CA ARG A 115 3.98 19.19 -14.76
C ARG A 115 4.58 18.55 -13.51
N ASP A 116 3.78 18.38 -12.46
CA ASP A 116 4.22 17.83 -11.17
C ASP A 116 4.69 16.37 -11.31
N ILE A 117 4.33 15.70 -12.42
CA ILE A 117 4.76 14.33 -12.70
C ILE A 117 6.17 14.22 -13.26
N LEU A 118 6.72 15.31 -13.81
CA LEU A 118 8.02 15.28 -14.47
C LEU A 118 9.15 14.84 -13.52
N PRO A 119 9.27 15.37 -12.29
CA PRO A 119 10.29 14.89 -11.35
C PRO A 119 10.16 13.40 -10.99
N LEU A 120 8.93 12.89 -10.89
CA LEU A 120 8.67 11.48 -10.58
C LEU A 120 9.12 10.57 -11.72
N THR A 121 8.76 10.91 -12.96
CA THR A 121 9.13 10.11 -14.14
C THR A 121 10.61 10.18 -14.49
N GLU A 122 11.31 11.26 -14.15
CA GLU A 122 12.78 11.32 -14.28
C GLU A 122 13.49 10.52 -13.18
N ARG A 123 12.98 10.52 -11.95
CA ARG A 123 13.48 9.61 -10.91
C ARG A 123 13.25 8.15 -11.30
N LEU A 124 12.05 7.80 -11.78
CA LEU A 124 11.75 6.47 -12.31
C LEU A 124 12.73 6.08 -13.42
N ARG A 125 13.02 6.96 -14.38
CA ARG A 125 14.00 6.68 -15.44
C ARG A 125 15.38 6.35 -14.87
N ALA A 126 15.83 7.10 -13.87
CA ALA A 126 17.13 6.90 -13.25
C ALA A 126 17.19 5.62 -12.39
N GLU A 127 16.09 5.29 -11.72
CA GLU A 127 15.98 4.11 -10.84
C GLU A 127 15.54 2.83 -11.57
N LEU A 128 15.10 2.91 -12.84
CA LEU A 128 14.61 1.75 -13.58
C LEU A 128 15.59 0.57 -13.59
N PRO A 129 16.91 0.73 -13.82
CA PRO A 129 17.84 -0.40 -13.74
C PRO A 129 17.82 -1.10 -12.38
N VAL A 130 17.66 -0.33 -11.30
CA VAL A 130 17.58 -0.87 -9.93
C VAL A 130 16.28 -1.64 -9.72
N LEU A 131 15.14 -1.13 -10.22
CA LEU A 131 13.87 -1.86 -10.17
C LEU A 131 13.96 -3.21 -10.89
N LEU A 132 14.56 -3.23 -12.08
CA LEU A 132 14.75 -4.46 -12.86
C LEU A 132 15.72 -5.45 -12.20
N ASP A 133 16.74 -4.95 -11.50
CA ASP A 133 17.63 -5.80 -10.71
C ASP A 133 16.87 -6.40 -9.50
N GLU A 134 16.02 -5.60 -8.84
CA GLU A 134 15.14 -6.06 -7.76
C GLU A 134 14.12 -7.10 -8.23
N ASP A 135 13.53 -6.93 -9.41
CA ASP A 135 12.60 -7.91 -10.00
C ASP A 135 13.27 -9.28 -10.20
N ARG A 136 14.55 -9.29 -10.59
CA ARG A 136 15.32 -10.55 -10.67
C ARG A 136 15.57 -11.16 -9.31
N ASP A 137 15.78 -10.36 -8.29
CA ASP A 137 15.97 -10.83 -6.91
C ASP A 137 14.66 -11.40 -6.35
N ILE A 138 13.55 -10.69 -6.58
CA ILE A 138 12.18 -11.11 -6.28
C ILE A 138 11.86 -12.42 -6.99
N ALA A 139 12.15 -12.55 -8.29
CA ALA A 139 11.90 -13.77 -9.05
C ALA A 139 12.63 -14.98 -8.45
N ARG A 140 13.89 -14.82 -8.01
CA ARG A 140 14.62 -15.89 -7.33
C ARG A 140 13.98 -16.26 -5.98
N ALA A 141 13.56 -15.27 -5.19
CA ALA A 141 12.87 -15.51 -3.92
C ALA A 141 11.47 -16.13 -4.09
N VAL A 142 10.76 -15.78 -5.17
CA VAL A 142 9.49 -16.39 -5.58
C VAL A 142 9.66 -17.87 -5.89
N GLU A 143 10.66 -18.23 -6.69
CA GLU A 143 10.95 -19.64 -6.99
C GLU A 143 11.28 -20.44 -5.72
N GLU A 144 12.00 -19.83 -4.77
CA GLU A 144 12.26 -20.47 -3.48
C GLU A 144 10.98 -20.70 -2.66
N LEU A 145 10.13 -19.67 -2.52
CA LEU A 145 8.83 -19.81 -1.86
C LEU A 145 8.00 -20.93 -2.50
N LYS A 146 7.95 -20.96 -3.83
CA LYS A 146 7.22 -21.97 -4.59
C LYS A 146 7.73 -23.38 -4.30
N ARG A 147 9.05 -23.59 -4.31
CA ARG A 147 9.67 -24.89 -3.98
C ARG A 147 9.33 -25.34 -2.56
N MET A 148 9.48 -24.45 -1.58
CA MET A 148 9.23 -24.78 -0.17
C MET A 148 7.75 -25.06 0.08
N ALA A 149 6.86 -24.26 -0.51
CA ALA A 149 5.43 -24.46 -0.43
C ALA A 149 4.99 -25.83 -0.98
N TRP A 150 5.57 -26.29 -2.09
CA TRP A 150 5.31 -27.63 -2.61
C TRP A 150 5.85 -28.73 -1.69
N ALA A 151 7.09 -28.60 -1.22
CA ALA A 151 7.72 -29.58 -0.34
C ALA A 151 6.95 -29.77 0.97
N GLU A 152 6.38 -28.70 1.52
CA GLU A 152 5.59 -28.73 2.76
C GLU A 152 4.08 -28.96 2.51
N SER A 153 3.66 -29.35 1.30
CA SER A 153 2.25 -29.60 0.94
C SER A 153 1.33 -28.39 1.20
N ARG A 154 1.81 -27.19 0.90
CA ARG A 154 1.11 -25.90 1.05
C ARG A 154 0.89 -25.21 -0.30
N PRO A 155 0.16 -25.83 -1.25
CA PRO A 155 0.05 -25.39 -2.65
C PRO A 155 -0.48 -23.97 -2.81
N ARG A 156 -1.30 -23.47 -1.88
CA ARG A 156 -1.80 -22.09 -1.89
C ARG A 156 -0.66 -21.07 -2.02
N TYR A 157 0.47 -21.26 -1.33
CA TYR A 157 1.57 -20.30 -1.36
C TYR A 157 2.47 -20.48 -2.58
N ALA A 158 2.45 -21.64 -3.23
CA ALA A 158 3.03 -21.79 -4.56
C ALA A 158 2.25 -20.97 -5.60
N PHE A 159 0.91 -20.99 -5.54
CA PHE A 159 0.07 -20.15 -6.41
C PHE A 159 0.20 -18.66 -6.12
N LEU A 160 0.39 -18.27 -4.86
CA LEU A 160 0.74 -16.89 -4.49
C LEU A 160 2.09 -16.48 -5.13
N ALA A 161 3.08 -17.37 -5.09
CA ALA A 161 4.37 -17.13 -5.73
C ALA A 161 4.20 -16.85 -7.24
N ASP A 162 3.39 -17.67 -7.93
CA ASP A 162 3.07 -17.44 -9.35
C ASP A 162 2.34 -16.11 -9.60
N GLN A 163 1.50 -15.65 -8.66
CA GLN A 163 0.85 -14.33 -8.75
C GLN A 163 1.88 -13.20 -8.66
N ILE A 164 2.82 -13.28 -7.73
CA ILE A 164 3.88 -12.29 -7.55
C ILE A 164 4.79 -12.23 -8.78
N LEU A 165 5.10 -13.36 -9.40
CA LEU A 165 5.89 -13.38 -10.63
C LEU A 165 5.17 -12.66 -11.78
N ARG A 166 3.85 -12.87 -11.93
CA ARG A 166 3.06 -12.17 -12.95
C ARG A 166 2.97 -10.67 -12.69
N HIS A 167 2.95 -10.26 -11.43
CA HIS A 167 3.02 -8.85 -11.04
C HIS A 167 4.31 -8.21 -11.57
N ALA A 168 5.48 -8.79 -11.27
CA ALA A 168 6.77 -8.29 -11.75
C ALA A 168 6.84 -8.21 -13.28
N TRP A 169 6.41 -9.27 -14.00
CA TRP A 169 6.37 -9.24 -15.47
C TRP A 169 5.49 -8.15 -16.04
N ARG A 170 4.29 -7.95 -15.47
CA ARG A 170 3.42 -6.86 -15.91
C ARG A 170 4.10 -5.51 -15.66
N ASP A 171 4.83 -5.37 -14.56
CA ASP A 171 5.45 -4.09 -14.25
C ASP A 171 6.58 -3.75 -15.21
N GLU A 172 7.41 -4.72 -15.57
CA GLU A 172 8.42 -4.60 -16.62
C GLU A 172 7.81 -4.34 -18.02
N GLU A 173 6.78 -5.08 -18.40
CA GLU A 173 6.23 -5.06 -19.76
C GLU A 173 5.24 -3.91 -20.00
N VAL A 174 4.57 -3.44 -18.95
CA VAL A 174 3.43 -2.50 -19.06
C VAL A 174 3.58 -1.31 -18.13
N THR A 175 3.71 -1.53 -16.83
CA THR A 175 3.57 -0.47 -15.82
C THR A 175 4.70 0.57 -15.92
N TYR A 176 5.97 0.13 -15.93
CA TYR A 176 7.10 1.05 -16.03
C TYR A 176 7.17 1.75 -17.40
N PRO A 177 7.03 1.04 -18.55
CA PRO A 177 6.97 1.69 -19.85
C PRO A 177 5.85 2.73 -19.96
N ALA A 178 4.66 2.43 -19.43
CA ALA A 178 3.53 3.36 -19.44
C ALA A 178 3.80 4.61 -18.58
N ALA A 179 4.36 4.47 -17.39
CA ALA A 179 4.70 5.60 -16.53
C ALA A 179 5.75 6.51 -17.18
N LEU A 180 6.76 5.93 -17.83
CA LEU A 180 7.75 6.68 -18.60
C LEU A 180 7.16 7.36 -19.84
N LEU A 181 6.19 6.73 -20.51
CA LEU A 181 5.46 7.33 -21.64
C LEU A 181 4.64 8.55 -21.19
N VAL A 182 3.98 8.49 -20.03
CA VAL A 182 3.26 9.63 -19.45
C VAL A 182 4.21 10.83 -19.28
N GLY A 183 5.38 10.62 -18.69
CA GLY A 183 6.37 11.69 -18.51
C GLY A 183 6.83 12.31 -19.83
N ARG A 184 7.06 11.49 -20.85
CA ARG A 184 7.40 11.96 -22.21
C ARG A 184 6.27 12.78 -22.82
N TYR A 185 5.03 12.29 -22.71
CA TYR A 185 3.85 12.95 -23.26
C TYR A 185 3.62 14.32 -22.62
N VAL A 186 3.69 14.40 -21.28
CA VAL A 186 3.56 15.67 -20.55
C VAL A 186 4.60 16.68 -20.99
N ARG A 187 5.87 16.25 -21.11
CA ARG A 187 6.95 17.13 -21.58
C ARG A 187 6.65 17.70 -22.97
N GLU A 188 6.13 16.88 -23.87
CA GLU A 188 5.80 17.31 -25.22
C GLU A 188 4.66 18.33 -25.23
N ARG A 189 3.56 18.04 -24.52
CA ARG A 189 2.43 18.96 -24.40
C ARG A 189 2.85 20.32 -23.85
N LEU A 190 3.67 20.37 -22.80
CA LEU A 190 4.13 21.63 -22.20
C LEU A 190 5.02 22.45 -23.14
N ARG A 191 5.81 21.80 -24.01
CA ARG A 191 6.60 22.50 -25.05
C ARG A 191 5.68 23.16 -26.07
N THR A 192 4.67 22.44 -26.55
CA THR A 192 3.73 22.97 -27.55
C THR A 192 2.89 24.13 -27.02
N SER A 193 2.57 24.15 -25.72
CA SER A 193 1.83 25.26 -25.08
C SER A 193 2.66 26.52 -24.83
N THR A 194 3.98 26.48 -25.03
CA THR A 194 4.89 27.63 -24.79
C THR A 194 5.26 28.37 -26.08
N THR A 195 4.78 27.91 -27.24
CA THR A 195 5.03 28.58 -28.54
C THR A 195 3.88 29.56 -28.83
N PRO A 196 4.13 30.87 -28.95
CA PRO A 196 3.11 31.89 -29.24
C PRO A 196 2.57 31.81 -30.67
#